data_AF-A0A5B9QNW9-F1
#
_entry.id   AF-A0A5B9QNW9-F1
#
_cell.length_a   1.000
_cell.length_b   1.000
_cell.length_c   1.000
_cell.angle_alpha   90.00
_cell.angle_beta   90.00
_cell.angle_gamma   90.00
#
_symmetry.space_group_name_H-M   'P 1'
#
loop_
_entity.id
_entity.type
_entity.pdbx_description
1 polymer ?
#
loop_
_entity_poly.entity_id
_entity_poly.type
_entity_poly.pdbx_seq_one_letter_code
_entity_poly.pdbx_strand_id
1 'polypeptide(L)'
;MACQTKMDTEELIERLGRFRRWVLPSGVMRELLSRGPEIAPALIEHLTRAMDNRDCGIEKRSPEAFFCFHLLSVAPASQCQQVIEKLLRSDDRTIHLCIGEVTQPSFRALITSLADPDNVAAFCNWIDSLVQDDRVDQFGQAAAVRSLFNLVGEGVLEDAEAVRLIRKWLDGRMTLKQDELSAMVVGDFIDIGGKDLKELAVECFQRKQIDENFVSIDDLDEMSEVRQLDYLREHAEADRQLLADPISSLKSWYVFKWTTDDLDPRYATYKANPESIHLLESKPDLDDLDKWLAEIDSSSYENYPKWAIENAYRYIDAAIEQLKVRVRRGVEWAQQGKPFSSNGPYLSALMLAQNCDSRSVFITDADLFLAVIDLTSEQREEWFGDSIDTHLVEALSHVLAGDTQPILQRLEDSSMAEMDQVSLIEFFPISVYHGYLSRNQGLEILRKLWESYLRRDKENDSNCRTQLAAILDAFCLLSIAEDDPVVQQAEKEGIDNLFASPEIVATCRTTPSRVREIMKTKVLGPSGLKDAIKAGVQFGNTESHPPQPKAVRHSEPVRSPATSQGTIRGSTAKAGRNDPCPCGSGKKFKKCCGRR
;
A
#
# COMPACT_ATOMS: atom_id res chain seq x y z
N MET A 1 -2.92 35.57 -0.14
CA MET A 1 -1.96 35.09 0.89
C MET A 1 -2.78 34.62 2.07
N ALA A 2 -3.20 33.36 2.06
CA ALA A 2 -3.80 32.73 3.23
C ALA A 2 -2.69 32.49 4.25
N CYS A 3 -2.93 32.89 5.49
CA CYS A 3 -2.09 32.58 6.64
C CYS A 3 -2.04 31.04 6.75
N GLN A 4 -0.96 30.40 6.28
CA GLN A 4 -0.69 29.00 6.58
C GLN A 4 -0.48 28.94 8.08
N THR A 5 -1.51 28.48 8.79
CA THR A 5 -1.40 28.09 10.19
C THR A 5 -0.24 27.11 10.27
N LYS A 6 0.78 27.43 11.07
CA LYS A 6 1.95 26.56 11.25
C LYS A 6 1.42 25.22 11.77
N MET A 7 1.45 24.19 10.93
CA MET A 7 0.98 22.86 11.31
C MET A 7 1.80 22.35 12.50
N ASP A 8 1.14 21.75 13.48
CA ASP A 8 1.86 21.19 14.62
C ASP A 8 2.58 19.89 14.23
N THR A 9 3.41 19.37 15.14
CA THR A 9 4.26 18.21 14.89
C THR A 9 3.45 16.92 14.77
N GLU A 10 2.39 16.79 15.56
CA GLU A 10 1.52 15.62 15.56
C GLU A 10 0.81 15.49 14.20
N GLU A 11 0.28 16.60 13.70
CA GLU A 11 -0.37 16.65 12.39
C GLU A 11 0.60 16.26 11.26
N LEU A 12 1.85 16.71 11.31
CA LEU A 12 2.86 16.33 10.30
C LEU A 12 3.18 14.83 10.35
N ILE A 13 3.35 14.27 11.55
CA ILE A 13 3.63 12.84 11.70
C ILE A 13 2.46 12.01 11.15
N GLU A 14 1.22 12.34 11.51
CA GLU A 14 0.04 11.68 10.96
C GLU A 14 0.00 11.75 9.42
N ARG A 15 0.40 12.88 8.83
CA ARG A 15 0.42 13.04 7.38
C ARG A 15 1.45 12.18 6.67
N LEU A 16 2.57 11.81 7.31
CA LEU A 16 3.50 10.83 6.74
C LEU A 16 2.77 9.54 6.36
N GLY A 17 1.80 9.13 7.17
CA GLY A 17 0.99 7.93 6.95
C GLY A 17 -0.18 8.10 5.97
N ARG A 18 -0.51 9.34 5.55
CA ARG A 18 -1.66 9.63 4.67
C ARG A 18 -1.29 9.74 3.18
N PHE A 19 -0.01 9.82 2.85
CA PHE A 19 0.42 9.72 1.45
C PHE A 19 0.25 8.29 0.94
N ARG A 20 0.05 8.15 -0.37
CA ARG A 20 0.02 6.81 -0.98
C ARG A 20 1.34 6.08 -0.72
N ARG A 21 1.27 4.79 -0.43
CA ARG A 21 2.41 3.93 -0.06
C ARG A 21 3.63 4.01 -1.00
N TRP A 22 3.42 4.34 -2.26
CA TRP A 22 4.48 4.44 -3.28
C TRP A 22 5.10 5.83 -3.40
N VAL A 23 4.71 6.77 -2.54
CA VAL A 23 5.16 8.16 -2.50
C VAL A 23 6.09 8.36 -1.32
N LEU A 24 7.28 8.90 -1.56
CA LEU A 24 8.15 9.44 -0.52
C LEU A 24 7.67 10.85 -0.13
N PRO A 25 7.17 11.07 1.10
CA PRO A 25 6.66 12.38 1.55
C PRO A 25 7.82 13.33 1.95
N SER A 26 8.68 13.63 0.99
CA SER A 26 9.94 14.37 1.20
C SER A 26 9.72 15.77 1.78
N GLY A 27 8.59 16.42 1.47
CA GLY A 27 8.21 17.71 2.04
C GLY A 27 8.00 17.65 3.55
N VAL A 28 7.14 16.71 3.99
CA VAL A 28 6.83 16.51 5.41
C VAL A 28 8.06 16.08 6.19
N MET A 29 8.86 15.15 5.65
CA MET A 29 10.11 14.73 6.28
C MET A 29 11.07 15.90 6.48
N ARG A 30 11.26 16.78 5.48
CA ARG A 30 12.12 17.96 5.61
C ARG A 30 11.61 18.95 6.65
N GLU A 31 10.31 19.21 6.65
CA GLU A 31 9.70 20.09 7.65
C GLU A 31 9.92 19.53 9.07
N LEU A 32 9.74 18.23 9.28
CA LEU A 32 10.04 17.59 10.56
C LEU A 32 11.52 17.67 10.93
N LEU A 33 12.44 17.33 10.03
CA LEU A 33 13.89 17.45 10.26
C LEU A 33 14.29 18.89 10.65
N SER A 34 13.67 19.90 10.04
CA SER A 34 13.96 21.32 10.33
C SER A 34 13.60 21.75 11.75
N ARG A 35 12.74 20.99 12.44
CA ARG A 35 12.34 21.23 13.84
C ARG A 35 13.32 20.66 14.86
N GLY A 36 14.27 19.84 14.42
CA GLY A 36 15.34 19.31 15.28
C GLY A 36 14.83 18.46 16.45
N PRO A 37 15.52 18.45 17.61
CA PRO A 37 15.24 17.52 18.71
C PRO A 37 13.85 17.65 19.37
N GLU A 38 13.14 18.76 19.15
CA GLU A 38 11.82 19.00 19.78
C GLU A 38 10.76 17.98 19.34
N ILE A 39 10.91 17.35 18.17
CA ILE A 39 9.95 16.37 17.66
C ILE A 39 10.16 14.96 18.21
N ALA A 40 11.28 14.71 18.89
CA ALA A 40 11.68 13.38 19.36
C ALA A 40 10.60 12.65 20.17
N PRO A 41 9.92 13.28 21.16
CA PRO A 41 8.90 12.59 21.95
C PRO A 41 7.75 12.06 21.08
N ALA A 42 7.30 12.84 20.10
CA ALA A 42 6.21 12.47 19.22
C ALA A 42 6.62 11.34 18.26
N LEU A 43 7.80 11.41 17.66
CA LEU A 43 8.32 10.34 16.79
C LEU A 43 8.42 9.00 17.55
N ILE A 44 8.95 9.04 18.78
CA ILE A 44 9.12 7.86 19.63
C ILE A 44 7.76 7.30 20.04
N GLU A 45 6.79 8.15 20.37
CA GLU A 45 5.45 7.71 20.74
C GLU A 45 4.77 6.95 19.60
N HIS A 46 4.78 7.51 18.38
CA HIS A 46 4.20 6.84 17.20
C HIS A 46 4.87 5.52 16.88
N LEU A 47 6.21 5.50 16.85
CA LEU A 47 6.97 4.26 16.61
C LEU A 47 6.69 3.21 17.68
N THR A 48 6.70 3.60 18.96
CA THR A 48 6.45 2.70 20.10
C THR A 48 5.04 2.12 20.06
N ARG A 49 4.03 2.96 19.81
CA ARG A 49 2.63 2.56 19.70
C ARG A 49 2.42 1.57 18.55
N ALA A 50 3.04 1.83 17.40
CA ALA A 50 2.96 0.93 16.26
C ALA A 50 3.61 -0.43 16.57
N MET A 51 4.76 -0.44 17.25
CA MET A 51 5.44 -1.69 17.67
C MET A 51 4.58 -2.50 18.63
N ASP A 52 3.99 -1.85 19.65
CA ASP A 52 3.13 -2.52 20.62
C ASP A 52 1.89 -3.15 19.98
N ASN A 53 1.34 -2.48 18.97
CA ASN A 53 0.19 -2.96 18.21
C ASN A 53 0.55 -3.93 17.07
N ARG A 54 1.84 -4.14 16.79
CA ARG A 54 2.35 -4.92 15.64
C ARG A 54 1.78 -4.43 14.30
N ASP A 55 1.67 -3.12 14.14
CA ASP A 55 0.99 -2.47 13.01
C ASP A 55 1.90 -1.49 12.24
N CYS A 56 3.20 -1.70 12.32
CA CYS A 56 4.23 -0.89 11.67
C CYS A 56 4.33 -1.16 10.16
N GLY A 57 4.88 -0.20 9.44
CA GLY A 57 5.32 -0.37 8.05
C GLY A 57 4.35 0.23 7.04
N ILE A 58 4.89 0.50 5.85
CA ILE A 58 4.23 1.30 4.82
C ILE A 58 2.90 0.70 4.34
N GLU A 59 2.73 -0.61 4.45
CA GLU A 59 1.51 -1.32 4.03
C GLU A 59 0.50 -1.58 5.18
N LYS A 60 0.80 -1.13 6.41
CA LYS A 60 0.03 -1.40 7.62
C LYS A 60 -0.80 -0.19 8.07
N ARG A 61 -1.41 -0.22 9.26
CA ARG A 61 -2.28 0.88 9.73
C ARG A 61 -1.49 2.08 10.25
N SER A 62 -0.21 1.90 10.60
CA SER A 62 0.69 2.99 10.98
C SER A 62 1.88 3.13 10.03
N PRO A 63 1.66 3.54 8.76
CA PRO A 63 2.75 3.78 7.81
C PRO A 63 3.71 4.89 8.28
N GLU A 64 3.23 5.85 9.08
CA GLU A 64 4.03 6.92 9.67
C GLU A 64 5.18 6.41 10.54
N ALA A 65 5.01 5.24 11.20
CA ALA A 65 6.03 4.67 12.08
C ALA A 65 7.33 4.34 11.32
N PHE A 66 7.23 3.90 10.07
CA PHE A 66 8.38 3.67 9.19
C PHE A 66 9.19 4.97 9.04
N PHE A 67 8.53 6.07 8.71
CA PHE A 67 9.20 7.36 8.55
C PHE A 67 9.71 7.92 9.88
N CYS A 68 8.99 7.68 10.99
CA CYS A 68 9.45 8.09 12.32
C CYS A 68 10.80 7.48 12.67
N PHE A 69 11.02 6.19 12.35
CA PHE A 69 12.30 5.52 12.51
C PHE A 69 13.42 6.25 11.75
N HIS A 70 13.20 6.58 10.49
CA HIS A 70 14.18 7.30 9.65
C HIS A 70 14.42 8.76 10.08
N LEU A 71 13.55 9.31 10.92
CA LEU A 71 13.70 10.65 11.48
C LEU A 71 14.29 10.64 12.90
N LEU A 72 14.55 9.47 13.50
CA LEU A 72 15.08 9.37 14.86
C LEU A 72 16.45 10.03 15.04
N SER A 73 17.21 10.29 13.97
CA SER A 73 18.52 10.95 14.06
C SER A 73 18.47 12.34 14.69
N VAL A 74 17.29 12.99 14.70
CA VAL A 74 17.12 14.30 15.36
C VAL A 74 17.01 14.20 16.88
N ALA A 75 16.70 13.01 17.41
CA ALA A 75 16.36 12.83 18.81
C ALA A 75 17.63 12.74 19.69
N PRO A 76 17.56 13.18 20.97
CA PRO A 76 18.68 13.04 21.89
C PRO A 76 19.07 11.56 22.06
N ALA A 77 20.38 11.28 22.14
CA ALA A 77 20.92 9.91 22.21
C ALA A 77 20.25 9.05 23.30
N SER A 78 20.00 9.61 24.49
CA SER A 78 19.35 8.88 25.58
C SER A 78 17.91 8.43 25.27
N GLN A 79 17.16 9.19 24.48
CA GLN A 79 15.81 8.83 24.05
C GLN A 79 15.85 7.81 22.90
N CYS A 80 16.76 8.03 21.94
CA CYS A 80 17.01 7.09 20.84
C CYS A 80 17.41 5.70 21.34
N GLN A 81 18.27 5.63 22.35
CA GLN A 81 18.74 4.38 22.92
C GLN A 81 17.57 3.52 23.42
N GLN A 82 16.61 4.11 24.15
CA GLN A 82 15.47 3.38 24.72
C GLN A 82 14.56 2.77 23.63
N VAL A 83 14.29 3.52 22.57
CA VAL A 83 13.43 3.03 21.47
C VAL A 83 14.14 1.99 20.61
N ILE A 84 15.45 2.15 20.36
CA ILE A 84 16.27 1.16 19.66
C ILE A 84 16.32 -0.15 20.45
N GLU A 85 16.53 -0.07 21.76
CA GLU A 85 16.53 -1.23 22.66
C GLU A 85 15.19 -1.99 22.69
N LYS A 86 14.07 -1.28 22.53
CA LYS A 86 12.75 -1.90 22.40
C LYS A 86 12.57 -2.56 21.04
N LEU A 87 12.98 -1.87 19.97
CA LEU A 87 12.93 -2.40 18.61
C LEU A 87 13.75 -3.68 18.48
N LEU A 88 14.99 -3.67 18.95
CA LEU A 88 15.93 -4.80 18.99
C LEU A 88 15.39 -6.04 19.70
N ARG A 89 14.46 -5.86 20.65
CA ARG A 89 13.84 -6.94 21.43
C ARG A 89 12.44 -7.32 20.96
N SER A 90 12.01 -6.74 19.84
CA SER A 90 10.75 -7.08 19.17
C SER A 90 10.93 -8.31 18.27
N ASP A 91 9.83 -8.93 17.83
CA ASP A 91 9.93 -10.04 16.87
C ASP A 91 10.43 -9.57 15.49
N ASP A 92 11.10 -10.47 14.75
CA ASP A 92 11.71 -10.20 13.44
C ASP A 92 10.76 -9.49 12.46
N ARG A 93 9.48 -9.89 12.50
CA ARG A 93 8.45 -9.28 11.65
C ARG A 93 8.23 -7.82 12.02
N THR A 94 8.14 -7.50 13.30
CA THR A 94 8.00 -6.12 13.79
C THR A 94 9.21 -5.28 13.41
N ILE A 95 10.42 -5.81 13.58
CA ILE A 95 11.67 -5.14 13.19
C ILE A 95 11.65 -4.84 11.69
N HIS A 96 11.45 -5.86 10.85
CA HIS A 96 11.37 -5.73 9.40
C HIS A 96 10.31 -4.72 8.96
N LEU A 97 9.14 -4.70 9.60
CA LEU A 97 8.08 -3.75 9.27
C LEU A 97 8.41 -2.30 9.68
N CYS A 98 9.11 -2.09 10.80
CA CYS A 98 9.53 -0.76 11.24
C CYS A 98 10.61 -0.16 10.36
N ILE A 99 11.64 -0.95 10.04
CA ILE A 99 12.84 -0.43 9.38
C ILE A 99 12.80 -0.67 7.87
N GLY A 100 12.25 -1.80 7.40
CA GLY A 100 12.35 -2.25 6.01
C GLY A 100 13.65 -2.99 5.72
N GLU A 101 13.59 -4.03 4.88
CA GLU A 101 14.71 -4.95 4.63
C GLU A 101 16.01 -4.28 4.12
N VAL A 102 15.88 -3.18 3.37
CA VAL A 102 17.01 -2.51 2.70
C VAL A 102 17.64 -1.40 3.57
N THR A 103 17.08 -1.12 4.74
CA THR A 103 17.50 0.02 5.58
C THR A 103 18.36 -0.40 6.77
N GLN A 104 18.83 -1.66 6.80
CA GLN A 104 19.80 -2.12 7.81
C GLN A 104 20.99 -1.17 8.02
N PRO A 105 21.55 -0.48 6.99
CA PRO A 105 22.56 0.55 7.20
C PRO A 105 22.08 1.72 8.07
N SER A 106 20.84 2.19 7.90
CA SER A 106 20.25 3.23 8.76
C SER A 106 20.16 2.80 10.21
N PHE A 107 19.90 1.51 10.45
CA PHE A 107 19.83 0.96 11.80
C PHE A 107 21.20 0.92 12.49
N ARG A 108 22.23 0.43 11.80
CA ARG A 108 23.63 0.50 12.27
C ARG A 108 24.08 1.94 12.50
N ALA A 109 23.76 2.84 11.57
CA ALA A 109 24.12 4.25 11.67
C ALA A 109 23.52 4.87 12.94
N LEU A 110 22.23 4.61 13.21
CA LEU A 110 21.57 5.07 14.43
C LEU A 110 22.27 4.53 15.69
N ILE A 111 22.59 3.23 15.76
CA ILE A 111 23.32 2.65 16.89
C ILE A 111 24.67 3.36 17.08
N THR A 112 25.45 3.51 16.01
CA THR A 112 26.77 4.16 16.04
C THR A 112 26.68 5.60 16.55
N SER A 113 25.64 6.34 16.14
CA SER A 113 25.43 7.74 16.54
C SER A 113 25.15 7.96 18.03
N LEU A 114 24.87 6.89 18.78
CA LEU A 114 24.68 6.97 20.23
C LEU A 114 25.99 6.98 21.02
N ALA A 115 27.13 6.78 20.35
CA ALA A 115 28.43 6.89 20.98
C ALA A 115 28.72 8.33 21.38
N ASP A 116 29.07 8.52 22.65
CA ASP A 116 29.64 9.77 23.15
C ASP A 116 31.18 9.69 23.02
N PRO A 117 31.84 10.51 22.17
CA PRO A 117 33.29 10.48 22.03
C PRO A 117 34.04 10.76 23.35
N ASP A 118 33.43 11.51 24.26
CA ASP A 118 34.03 11.81 25.58
C ASP A 118 33.84 10.65 26.57
N ASN A 119 32.99 9.66 26.24
CA ASN A 119 32.68 8.52 27.08
C ASN A 119 32.40 7.23 26.27
N VAL A 120 33.30 6.91 25.34
CA VAL A 120 33.19 5.72 24.48
C VAL A 120 33.11 4.41 25.28
N ALA A 121 33.65 4.39 26.50
CA ALA A 121 33.58 3.24 27.40
C ALA A 121 32.13 2.89 27.81
N ALA A 122 31.27 3.90 28.05
CA ALA A 122 29.86 3.66 28.34
C ALA A 122 29.14 3.04 27.14
N PHE A 123 29.45 3.50 25.93
CA PHE A 123 28.95 2.93 24.69
C PHE A 123 29.40 1.46 24.52
N CYS A 124 30.68 1.17 24.71
CA CYS A 124 31.21 -0.20 24.63
C CYS A 124 30.53 -1.15 25.63
N ASN A 125 30.27 -0.69 26.87
CA ASN A 125 29.53 -1.47 27.86
C ASN A 125 28.08 -1.71 27.46
N TRP A 126 27.44 -0.73 26.81
CA TRP A 126 26.10 -0.88 26.27
C TRP A 126 26.07 -1.91 25.14
N ILE A 127 26.99 -1.83 24.17
CA ILE A 127 27.13 -2.82 23.11
C ILE A 127 27.36 -4.23 23.69
N ASP A 128 28.27 -4.37 24.68
CA ASP A 128 28.51 -5.64 25.38
C ASP A 128 27.23 -6.22 26.00
N SER A 129 26.34 -5.35 26.50
CA SER A 129 25.05 -5.78 27.06
C SER A 129 24.05 -6.25 25.99
N LEU A 130 24.03 -5.63 24.80
CA LEU A 130 23.14 -6.03 23.70
C LEU A 130 23.54 -7.38 23.11
N VAL A 131 24.84 -7.58 22.89
CA VAL A 131 25.37 -8.80 22.24
C VAL A 131 25.34 -10.03 23.16
N GLN A 132 25.10 -9.83 24.46
CA GLN A 132 24.89 -10.89 25.46
C GLN A 132 23.41 -11.15 25.78
N ASP A 133 22.50 -10.32 25.28
CA ASP A 133 21.07 -10.45 25.53
C ASP A 133 20.42 -11.31 24.44
N ASP A 134 20.08 -12.57 24.77
CA ASP A 134 19.45 -13.52 23.85
C ASP A 134 18.06 -13.09 23.35
N ARG A 135 17.50 -12.01 23.91
CA ARG A 135 16.24 -11.40 23.43
C ARG A 135 16.46 -10.40 22.30
N VAL A 136 17.70 -9.96 22.06
CA VAL A 136 18.04 -9.07 20.96
C VAL A 136 18.16 -9.89 19.68
N ASP A 137 17.54 -9.42 18.60
CA ASP A 137 17.58 -10.09 17.30
C ASP A 137 19.02 -10.20 16.74
N GLN A 138 19.31 -11.27 16.00
CA GLN A 138 20.67 -11.54 15.52
C GLN A 138 21.22 -10.46 14.58
N PHE A 139 20.39 -9.82 13.76
CA PHE A 139 20.83 -8.73 12.89
C PHE A 139 21.15 -7.48 13.70
N GLY A 140 20.37 -7.21 14.74
CA GLY A 140 20.63 -6.19 15.74
C GLY A 140 21.94 -6.42 16.50
N GLN A 141 22.21 -7.65 16.94
CA GLN A 141 23.49 -8.01 17.58
C GLN A 141 24.67 -7.80 16.62
N ALA A 142 24.55 -8.23 15.37
CA ALA A 142 25.57 -7.99 14.36
C ALA A 142 25.79 -6.50 14.08
N ALA A 143 24.72 -5.71 13.96
CA ALA A 143 24.80 -4.25 13.77
C ALA A 143 25.48 -3.55 14.97
N ALA A 144 25.19 -4.01 16.19
CA ALA A 144 25.85 -3.52 17.40
C ALA A 144 27.36 -3.79 17.38
N VAL A 145 27.79 -4.99 16.98
CA VAL A 145 29.22 -5.31 16.81
C VAL A 145 29.85 -4.45 15.72
N ARG A 146 29.19 -4.30 14.56
CA ARG A 146 29.69 -3.52 13.42
C ARG A 146 29.87 -2.03 13.76
N SER A 147 29.05 -1.49 14.65
CA SER A 147 29.19 -0.11 15.13
C SER A 147 30.55 0.17 15.79
N LEU A 148 31.18 -0.82 16.43
CA LEU A 148 32.51 -0.68 17.02
C LEU A 148 33.57 -0.33 15.96
N PHE A 149 33.52 -1.00 14.81
CA PHE A 149 34.46 -0.73 13.71
C PHE A 149 34.18 0.58 13.00
N ASN A 150 32.92 1.03 12.96
CA ASN A 150 32.63 2.39 12.51
C ASN A 150 33.31 3.41 13.43
N LEU A 151 33.23 3.26 14.75
CA LEU A 151 33.93 4.14 15.69
C LEU A 151 35.46 4.10 15.56
N VAL A 152 36.04 2.96 15.15
CA VAL A 152 37.46 2.87 14.76
C VAL A 152 37.73 3.72 13.52
N GLY A 153 36.86 3.64 12.51
CA GLY A 153 36.92 4.49 11.32
C GLY A 153 36.82 5.99 11.63
N GLU A 154 36.00 6.36 12.62
CA GLU A 154 35.86 7.74 13.11
C GLU A 154 37.04 8.21 13.97
N GLY A 155 37.90 7.29 14.41
CA GLY A 155 38.98 7.57 15.36
C GLY A 155 38.49 7.82 16.80
N VAL A 156 37.25 7.41 17.12
CA VAL A 156 36.64 7.51 18.44
C VAL A 156 36.99 6.30 19.32
N LEU A 157 37.09 5.11 18.72
CA LEU A 157 37.48 3.87 19.39
C LEU A 157 38.84 3.39 18.92
N GLU A 158 39.70 2.96 19.83
CA GLU A 158 40.98 2.34 19.47
C GLU A 158 40.76 0.96 18.83
N ASP A 159 41.43 0.69 17.72
CA ASP A 159 41.34 -0.58 16.97
C ASP A 159 41.57 -1.81 17.87
N ALA A 160 42.61 -1.75 18.70
CA ALA A 160 42.96 -2.83 19.62
C ALA A 160 41.84 -3.13 20.64
N GLU A 161 41.11 -2.11 21.09
CA GLU A 161 40.00 -2.26 22.02
C GLU A 161 38.77 -2.87 21.33
N ALA A 162 38.46 -2.45 20.10
CA ALA A 162 37.40 -3.05 19.29
C ALA A 162 37.67 -4.56 19.08
N VAL A 163 38.89 -4.92 18.66
CA VAL A 163 39.31 -6.32 18.48
C VAL A 163 39.21 -7.11 19.79
N ARG A 164 39.61 -6.52 20.91
CA ARG A 164 39.51 -7.15 22.24
C ARG A 164 38.07 -7.48 22.62
N LEU A 165 37.14 -6.55 22.41
CA LEU A 165 35.71 -6.74 22.69
C LEU A 165 35.09 -7.83 21.81
N ILE A 166 35.40 -7.80 20.52
CA ILE A 166 34.90 -8.78 19.54
C ILE A 166 35.42 -10.19 19.85
N ARG A 167 36.71 -10.31 20.17
CA ARG A 167 37.30 -11.59 20.61
C ARG A 167 36.61 -12.11 21.86
N LYS A 168 36.44 -11.26 22.90
CA LYS A 168 35.73 -11.63 24.14
C LYS A 168 34.35 -12.20 23.81
N TRP A 169 33.61 -11.54 22.92
CA TRP A 169 32.26 -11.97 22.55
C TRP A 169 32.25 -13.27 21.74
N LEU A 170 33.06 -13.39 20.68
CA LEU A 170 33.16 -14.62 19.89
C LEU A 170 33.62 -15.82 20.73
N ASP A 171 34.54 -15.60 21.68
CA ASP A 171 34.98 -16.62 22.64
C ASP A 171 33.84 -17.05 23.58
N GLY A 172 33.00 -16.11 24.02
CA GLY A 172 31.77 -16.44 24.77
C GLY A 172 30.83 -17.38 24.01
N ARG A 173 30.92 -17.41 22.67
CA ARG A 173 30.10 -18.24 21.77
C ARG A 173 30.81 -19.50 21.27
N MET A 174 32.02 -19.81 21.75
CA MET A 174 32.87 -20.89 21.20
C MET A 174 32.26 -22.30 21.24
N THR A 175 31.27 -22.53 22.12
CA THR A 175 30.58 -23.81 22.24
C THR A 175 29.49 -23.99 21.19
N LEU A 176 28.96 -22.90 20.63
CA LEU A 176 27.97 -22.94 19.56
C LEU A 176 28.60 -23.46 18.27
N LYS A 177 27.85 -24.23 17.49
CA LYS A 177 28.31 -24.86 16.24
C LYS A 177 27.42 -24.40 15.10
N GLN A 178 28.02 -24.06 13.97
CA GLN A 178 27.30 -23.50 12.81
C GLN A 178 26.43 -22.31 13.25
N ASP A 179 27.04 -21.40 14.01
CA ASP A 179 26.41 -20.21 14.56
C ASP A 179 26.39 -19.10 13.50
N GLU A 180 25.20 -18.85 12.95
CA GLU A 180 24.95 -17.84 11.92
C GLU A 180 25.44 -16.43 12.36
N LEU A 181 25.16 -16.04 13.60
CA LEU A 181 25.57 -14.73 14.10
C LEU A 181 27.09 -14.56 14.18
N SER A 182 27.82 -15.58 14.63
CA SER A 182 29.29 -15.56 14.57
C SER A 182 29.78 -15.49 13.12
N ALA A 183 29.08 -16.15 12.20
CA ALA A 183 29.39 -16.11 10.77
C ALA A 183 29.19 -14.71 10.17
N MET A 184 28.12 -14.00 10.54
CA MET A 184 27.88 -12.62 10.13
C MET A 184 29.05 -11.69 10.52
N VAL A 185 29.51 -11.77 11.77
CA VAL A 185 30.60 -10.91 12.25
C VAL A 185 31.95 -11.32 11.65
N VAL A 186 32.22 -12.62 11.49
CA VAL A 186 33.44 -13.08 10.80
C VAL A 186 33.43 -12.69 9.32
N GLY A 187 32.27 -12.69 8.67
CA GLY A 187 32.11 -12.20 7.31
C GLY A 187 32.55 -10.74 7.16
N ASP A 188 32.21 -9.88 8.13
CA ASP A 188 32.66 -8.48 8.13
C ASP A 188 34.19 -8.34 8.19
N PHE A 189 34.92 -9.33 8.74
CA PHE A 189 36.38 -9.25 8.83
C PHE A 189 37.05 -9.25 7.45
N ILE A 190 36.43 -9.87 6.45
CA ILE A 190 36.97 -9.95 5.08
C ILE A 190 37.26 -8.55 4.53
N ASP A 191 36.28 -7.65 4.67
CA ASP A 191 36.39 -6.27 4.21
C ASP A 191 37.26 -5.41 5.14
N ILE A 192 37.19 -5.66 6.45
CA ILE A 192 37.91 -4.87 7.46
C ILE A 192 39.41 -5.16 7.43
N GLY A 193 39.81 -6.38 7.05
CA GLY A 193 41.19 -6.86 7.02
C GLY A 193 41.84 -6.85 8.41
N GLY A 194 43.13 -7.21 8.49
CA GLY A 194 43.93 -7.22 9.71
C GLY A 194 44.29 -8.63 10.19
N LYS A 195 45.60 -8.85 10.39
CA LYS A 195 46.17 -10.13 10.79
C LYS A 195 45.54 -10.71 12.07
N ASP A 196 45.26 -9.88 13.06
CA ASP A 196 44.66 -10.28 14.34
C ASP A 196 43.22 -10.82 14.20
N LEU A 197 42.41 -10.20 13.35
CA LEU A 197 41.07 -10.66 13.02
C LEU A 197 41.11 -11.90 12.14
N LYS A 198 42.07 -12.01 11.23
CA LYS A 198 42.25 -13.22 10.41
C LYS A 198 42.61 -14.43 11.26
N GLU A 199 43.54 -14.28 12.20
CA GLU A 199 43.89 -15.31 13.17
C GLU A 199 42.66 -15.70 14.02
N LEU A 200 41.87 -14.73 14.49
CA LEU A 200 40.62 -14.98 15.22
C LEU A 200 39.58 -15.73 14.38
N ALA A 201 39.39 -15.35 13.11
CA ALA A 201 38.47 -16.02 12.19
C ALA A 201 38.86 -17.49 12.01
N VAL A 202 40.15 -17.76 11.75
CA VAL A 202 40.68 -19.13 11.60
C VAL A 202 40.44 -19.95 12.87
N GLU A 203 40.66 -19.40 14.06
CA GLU A 203 40.34 -20.06 15.34
C GLU A 203 38.84 -20.42 15.43
N CYS A 204 37.95 -19.52 15.01
CA CYS A 204 36.50 -19.75 14.99
C CYS A 204 36.10 -20.88 14.02
N PHE A 205 36.70 -20.94 12.83
CA PHE A 205 36.50 -22.05 11.88
C PHE A 205 37.02 -23.38 12.44
N GLN A 206 38.23 -23.39 13.03
CA GLN A 206 38.83 -24.60 13.60
C GLN A 206 37.96 -25.23 14.70
N ARG A 207 37.29 -24.40 15.51
CA ARG A 207 36.35 -24.86 16.52
C ARG A 207 34.93 -25.13 16.00
N LYS A 208 34.71 -25.09 14.67
CA LYS A 208 33.42 -25.32 14.00
C LYS A 208 32.30 -24.38 14.45
N GLN A 209 32.66 -23.17 14.87
CA GLN A 209 31.69 -22.18 15.35
C GLN A 209 30.93 -21.54 14.19
N ILE A 210 31.57 -21.35 13.03
CA ILE A 210 31.01 -20.58 11.91
C ILE A 210 30.05 -21.44 11.08
N ASP A 211 28.91 -20.86 10.69
CA ASP A 211 28.05 -21.41 9.64
C ASP A 211 28.70 -21.17 8.28
N GLU A 212 29.20 -22.24 7.67
CA GLU A 212 29.94 -22.19 6.40
C GLU A 212 29.04 -21.91 5.18
N ASN A 213 27.71 -21.92 5.35
CA ASN A 213 26.79 -21.47 4.30
C ASN A 213 26.75 -19.93 4.19
N PHE A 214 27.17 -19.23 5.25
CA PHE A 214 27.18 -17.77 5.29
C PHE A 214 28.55 -17.20 4.88
N VAL A 215 29.64 -17.75 5.43
CA VAL A 215 31.02 -17.40 5.08
C VAL A 215 31.90 -18.63 5.15
N SER A 216 32.70 -18.86 4.11
CA SER A 216 33.60 -20.00 4.01
C SER A 216 35.01 -19.66 4.50
N ILE A 217 35.77 -20.69 4.89
CA ILE A 217 37.17 -20.49 5.28
C ILE A 217 38.03 -20.00 4.10
N ASP A 218 37.65 -20.37 2.88
CA ASP A 218 38.35 -19.98 1.65
C ASP A 218 38.22 -18.47 1.39
N ASP A 219 37.12 -17.83 1.84
CA ASP A 219 36.94 -16.38 1.74
C ASP A 219 37.99 -15.60 2.54
N LEU A 220 38.64 -16.23 3.54
CA LEU A 220 39.72 -15.62 4.32
C LEU A 220 41.03 -15.50 3.52
N ASP A 221 41.19 -16.21 2.40
CA ASP A 221 42.37 -16.08 1.55
C ASP A 221 42.41 -14.70 0.86
N GLU A 222 41.25 -14.11 0.59
CA GLU A 222 41.10 -12.76 0.03
C GLU A 222 41.21 -11.65 1.08
N MET A 223 41.11 -12.00 2.38
CA MET A 223 41.22 -11.06 3.48
C MET A 223 42.63 -10.48 3.60
N SER A 224 42.73 -9.16 3.55
CA SER A 224 43.97 -8.41 3.72
C SER A 224 44.57 -8.60 5.12
N GLU A 225 45.89 -8.79 5.21
CA GLU A 225 46.61 -8.85 6.49
C GLU A 225 46.72 -7.47 7.18
N VAL A 226 46.40 -6.40 6.45
CA VAL A 226 46.45 -5.01 6.93
C VAL A 226 45.03 -4.53 7.19
N ARG A 227 44.82 -3.80 8.30
CA ARG A 227 43.53 -3.15 8.59
C ARG A 227 43.18 -2.13 7.51
N GLN A 228 41.98 -2.24 6.96
CA GLN A 228 41.45 -1.35 5.91
C GLN A 228 40.81 -0.10 6.52
N LEU A 229 41.62 0.80 7.10
CA LEU A 229 41.11 2.00 7.77
C LEU A 229 40.35 2.95 6.83
N ASP A 230 40.70 2.99 5.54
CA ASP A 230 39.98 3.83 4.57
C ASP A 230 38.58 3.28 4.29
N TYR A 231 38.42 1.96 4.16
CA TYR A 231 37.10 1.31 4.11
C TYR A 231 36.25 1.67 5.33
N LEU A 232 36.81 1.59 6.55
CA LEU A 232 36.10 1.94 7.78
C LEU A 232 35.67 3.41 7.83
N ARG A 233 36.55 4.33 7.39
CA ARG A 233 36.24 5.76 7.31
C ARG A 233 35.12 6.05 6.31
N GLU A 234 35.17 5.42 5.14
CA GLU A 234 34.15 5.56 4.10
C GLU A 234 32.78 5.06 4.59
N HIS A 235 32.75 3.93 5.31
CA HIS A 235 31.53 3.40 5.91
C HIS A 235 30.97 4.28 7.02
N ALA A 236 31.83 4.80 7.91
CA ALA A 236 31.41 5.73 8.94
C ALA A 236 30.86 7.04 8.36
N GLU A 237 31.49 7.57 7.30
CA GLU A 237 30.99 8.74 6.58
C GLU A 237 29.64 8.46 5.90
N ALA A 238 29.49 7.30 5.26
CA ALA A 238 28.21 6.89 4.67
C ALA A 238 27.10 6.83 5.73
N ASP A 239 27.38 6.29 6.92
CA ASP A 239 26.42 6.25 8.03
C ASP A 239 26.01 7.64 8.52
N ARG A 240 26.97 8.57 8.67
CA ARG A 240 26.66 9.96 9.00
C ARG A 240 25.78 10.62 7.94
N GLN A 241 26.04 10.36 6.66
CA GLN A 241 25.24 10.89 5.56
C GLN A 241 23.82 10.31 5.56
N LEU A 242 23.64 9.03 5.87
CA LEU A 242 22.34 8.39 6.00
C LEU A 242 21.46 9.06 7.07
N LEU A 243 22.06 9.44 8.21
CA LEU A 243 21.33 10.10 9.30
C LEU A 243 21.10 11.59 9.06
N ALA A 244 22.04 12.26 8.37
CA ALA A 244 21.94 13.67 8.05
C ALA A 244 20.91 13.97 6.95
N ASP A 245 20.78 13.06 5.96
CA ASP A 245 19.81 13.17 4.87
C ASP A 245 19.12 11.82 4.61
N PRO A 246 18.19 11.40 5.51
CA PRO A 246 17.45 10.15 5.32
C PRO A 246 16.57 10.19 4.07
N ILE A 247 16.20 11.38 3.58
CA ILE A 247 15.37 11.53 2.37
C ILE A 247 16.15 11.07 1.14
N SER A 248 17.41 11.51 0.99
CA SER A 248 18.28 11.06 -0.10
C SER A 248 18.42 9.54 -0.14
N SER A 249 18.67 8.91 1.02
CA SER A 249 18.73 7.45 1.13
C SER A 249 17.44 6.77 0.63
N LEU A 250 16.28 7.23 1.14
CA LEU A 250 14.99 6.64 0.81
C LEU A 250 14.58 6.82 -0.65
N LYS A 251 15.07 7.85 -1.37
CA LYS A 251 14.77 8.00 -2.80
C LYS A 251 15.25 6.81 -3.63
N SER A 252 16.37 6.20 -3.27
CA SER A 252 16.88 5.02 -3.98
C SER A 252 16.09 3.74 -3.64
N TRP A 253 15.24 3.79 -2.61
CA TRP A 253 14.55 2.61 -2.12
C TRP A 253 13.44 2.16 -3.07
N TYR A 254 13.39 0.85 -3.33
CA TYR A 254 12.52 0.29 -4.36
C TYR A 254 11.03 0.55 -4.14
N VAL A 255 10.56 0.90 -2.95
CA VAL A 255 9.13 1.15 -2.72
C VAL A 255 8.67 2.46 -3.39
N PHE A 256 9.52 3.49 -3.38
CA PHE A 256 9.11 4.86 -3.73
C PHE A 256 9.32 5.18 -5.21
N LYS A 257 8.29 4.93 -6.04
CA LYS A 257 8.27 5.37 -7.45
C LYS A 257 7.98 6.88 -7.58
N TRP A 258 7.34 7.46 -6.58
CA TRP A 258 6.87 8.84 -6.59
C TRP A 258 7.42 9.60 -5.39
N THR A 259 7.47 10.93 -5.48
CA THR A 259 7.85 11.81 -4.38
C THR A 259 7.04 13.11 -4.44
N THR A 260 6.93 13.79 -3.31
CA THR A 260 6.30 15.11 -3.22
C THR A 260 7.00 16.01 -2.20
N ASP A 261 7.00 17.31 -2.51
CA ASP A 261 7.50 18.37 -1.64
C ASP A 261 6.36 19.00 -0.82
N ASP A 262 5.11 18.64 -1.11
CA ASP A 262 3.95 19.22 -0.45
C ASP A 262 3.70 18.56 0.92
N LEU A 263 3.11 19.33 1.83
CA LEU A 263 2.83 18.89 3.19
C LEU A 263 1.46 18.24 3.34
N ASP A 264 0.58 18.37 2.34
CA ASP A 264 -0.81 17.91 2.40
C ASP A 264 -1.11 16.95 1.26
N PRO A 265 -1.44 15.68 1.53
CA PRO A 265 -1.69 14.70 0.47
C PRO A 265 -2.91 15.05 -0.39
N ARG A 266 -3.86 15.84 0.12
CA ARG A 266 -5.09 16.25 -0.60
C ARG A 266 -4.83 17.16 -1.78
N TYR A 267 -3.79 17.99 -1.66
CA TYR A 267 -3.44 19.01 -2.66
C TYR A 267 -2.02 18.83 -3.21
N ALA A 268 -1.39 17.69 -2.91
CA ALA A 268 -0.02 17.42 -3.28
C ALA A 268 0.16 17.26 -4.79
N THR A 269 1.24 17.84 -5.28
CA THR A 269 1.79 17.58 -6.59
C THR A 269 2.79 16.44 -6.48
N TYR A 270 2.53 15.36 -7.22
CA TYR A 270 3.36 14.16 -7.20
C TYR A 270 4.27 14.13 -8.42
N LYS A 271 5.55 13.82 -8.19
CA LYS A 271 6.59 13.75 -9.22
C LYS A 271 7.14 12.34 -9.27
N ALA A 272 7.50 11.88 -10.47
CA ALA A 272 8.25 10.64 -10.61
C ALA A 272 9.59 10.78 -9.87
N ASN A 273 9.96 9.77 -9.10
CA ASN A 273 11.23 9.71 -8.41
C ASN A 273 12.31 9.23 -9.39
N PRO A 274 13.30 10.08 -9.76
CA PRO A 274 14.32 9.72 -10.74
C PRO A 274 15.30 8.65 -10.23
N GLU A 275 15.39 8.48 -8.92
CA GLU A 275 16.28 7.51 -8.26
C GLU A 275 15.56 6.18 -7.97
N SER A 276 14.26 6.09 -8.25
CA SER A 276 13.51 4.85 -8.09
C SER A 276 14.13 3.76 -8.95
N ILE A 277 14.49 2.64 -8.33
CA ILE A 277 14.91 1.45 -9.06
C ILE A 277 13.74 0.99 -9.93
N HIS A 278 13.91 1.17 -11.24
CA HIS A 278 13.03 0.61 -12.24
C HIS A 278 13.39 -0.86 -12.39
N LEU A 279 12.51 -1.76 -11.96
CA LEU A 279 12.49 -3.09 -12.58
C LEU A 279 12.26 -2.81 -14.08
N LEU A 280 13.09 -3.39 -14.95
CA LEU A 280 12.98 -3.21 -16.40
C LEU A 280 11.59 -3.65 -16.88
N GLU A 281 10.63 -2.73 -16.87
CA GLU A 281 9.32 -2.93 -17.46
C GLU A 281 9.46 -2.59 -18.95
N SER A 282 9.34 -3.61 -19.81
CA SER A 282 9.32 -3.40 -21.26
C SER A 282 8.16 -2.47 -21.62
N LYS A 283 8.42 -1.38 -22.37
CA LYS A 283 7.33 -0.56 -22.90
C LYS A 283 6.65 -1.30 -24.07
N PRO A 284 5.31 -1.20 -24.21
CA PRO A 284 4.64 -1.77 -25.38
C PRO A 284 5.02 -0.98 -26.64
N ASP A 285 4.89 -1.61 -27.79
CA ASP A 285 4.80 -0.89 -29.06
C ASP A 285 3.53 -0.02 -29.05
N LEU A 286 3.62 1.24 -29.48
CA LEU A 286 2.49 2.15 -29.54
C LEU A 286 1.41 1.64 -30.50
N ASP A 287 1.80 0.98 -31.60
CA ASP A 287 0.87 0.39 -32.55
C ASP A 287 0.07 -0.76 -31.91
N ASP A 288 0.68 -1.50 -30.98
CA ASP A 288 -0.01 -2.57 -30.25
C ASP A 288 -0.95 -2.00 -29.19
N LEU A 289 -0.54 -0.94 -28.49
CA LEU A 289 -1.42 -0.23 -27.55
C LEU A 289 -2.68 0.29 -28.24
N ASP A 290 -2.54 0.94 -29.40
CA ASP A 290 -3.68 1.45 -30.16
C ASP A 290 -4.62 0.33 -30.62
N LYS A 291 -4.06 -0.82 -31.03
CA LYS A 291 -4.87 -2.01 -31.37
C LYS A 291 -5.66 -2.52 -30.18
N TRP A 292 -5.05 -2.63 -29.00
CA TRP A 292 -5.74 -3.06 -27.78
C TRP A 292 -6.87 -2.11 -27.43
N LEU A 293 -6.61 -0.81 -27.46
CA LEU A 293 -7.60 0.22 -27.15
C LEU A 293 -8.76 0.24 -28.16
N ALA A 294 -8.50 -0.03 -29.44
CA ALA A 294 -9.54 -0.19 -30.45
C ALA A 294 -10.38 -1.47 -30.27
N GLU A 295 -9.76 -2.57 -29.84
CA GLU A 295 -10.47 -3.81 -29.50
C GLU A 295 -11.38 -3.61 -28.28
N ILE A 296 -10.90 -2.86 -27.27
CA ILE A 296 -11.71 -2.44 -26.12
C ILE A 296 -12.90 -1.58 -26.56
N ASP A 297 -12.69 -0.62 -27.47
CA ASP A 297 -13.78 0.24 -27.98
C ASP A 297 -14.80 -0.52 -28.85
N SER A 298 -14.43 -1.64 -29.45
CA SER A 298 -15.33 -2.48 -30.26
C SER A 298 -15.96 -3.64 -29.48
N SER A 299 -15.75 -3.68 -28.17
CA SER A 299 -16.31 -4.71 -27.31
C SER A 299 -17.82 -4.57 -27.10
N SER A 300 -18.47 -5.71 -26.89
CA SER A 300 -19.93 -5.80 -26.72
C SER A 300 -20.26 -6.93 -25.74
N TYR A 301 -21.55 -7.11 -25.43
CA TYR A 301 -21.99 -8.20 -24.56
C TYR A 301 -21.56 -9.59 -25.03
N GLU A 302 -21.42 -9.80 -26.35
CA GLU A 302 -20.98 -11.07 -26.96
C GLU A 302 -19.48 -11.11 -27.24
N ASN A 303 -18.80 -9.95 -27.23
CA ASN A 303 -17.39 -9.83 -27.60
C ASN A 303 -16.56 -9.32 -26.40
N TYR A 304 -15.95 -10.25 -25.66
CA TYR A 304 -15.06 -9.95 -24.54
C TYR A 304 -13.59 -9.83 -25.01
N PRO A 305 -12.99 -8.61 -25.03
CA PRO A 305 -11.66 -8.37 -25.59
C PRO A 305 -10.55 -8.70 -24.58
N LYS A 306 -10.49 -9.95 -24.12
CA LYS A 306 -9.66 -10.37 -22.99
C LYS A 306 -8.19 -9.97 -23.14
N TRP A 307 -7.61 -10.24 -24.31
CA TRP A 307 -6.18 -10.02 -24.53
C TRP A 307 -5.85 -8.52 -24.54
N ALA A 308 -6.67 -7.71 -25.19
CA ALA A 308 -6.51 -6.26 -25.16
C ALA A 308 -6.61 -5.69 -23.74
N ILE A 309 -7.57 -6.16 -22.94
CA ILE A 309 -7.70 -5.75 -21.53
C ILE A 309 -6.45 -6.14 -20.72
N GLU A 310 -6.02 -7.40 -20.80
CA GLU A 310 -4.87 -7.89 -20.04
C GLU A 310 -3.57 -7.14 -20.40
N ASN A 311 -3.37 -6.77 -21.67
CA ASN A 311 -2.19 -6.01 -22.09
C ASN A 311 -2.30 -4.52 -21.76
N ALA A 312 -3.45 -3.87 -22.00
CA ALA A 312 -3.66 -2.48 -21.62
C ALA A 312 -3.52 -2.28 -20.10
N TYR A 313 -3.98 -3.25 -19.30
CA TYR A 313 -3.81 -3.24 -17.85
C TYR A 313 -2.37 -3.51 -17.41
N ARG A 314 -1.64 -4.39 -18.11
CA ARG A 314 -0.21 -4.63 -17.85
C ARG A 314 0.62 -3.37 -18.11
N TYR A 315 0.29 -2.63 -19.17
CA TYR A 315 0.97 -1.39 -19.58
C TYR A 315 0.12 -0.16 -19.28
N ILE A 316 -0.50 -0.15 -18.10
CA ILE A 316 -1.45 0.89 -17.69
C ILE A 316 -0.82 2.28 -17.66
N ASP A 317 0.50 2.38 -17.42
CA ASP A 317 1.27 3.62 -17.45
C ASP A 317 1.27 4.28 -18.83
N ALA A 318 1.34 3.48 -19.89
CA ALA A 318 1.25 3.93 -21.27
C ALA A 318 -0.20 4.20 -21.72
N ALA A 319 -1.17 3.51 -21.12
CA ALA A 319 -2.58 3.56 -21.53
C ALA A 319 -3.42 4.62 -20.78
N ILE A 320 -2.96 5.12 -19.64
CA ILE A 320 -3.77 5.90 -18.69
C ILE A 320 -4.54 7.05 -19.34
N GLU A 321 -3.89 7.91 -20.11
CA GLU A 321 -4.53 9.10 -20.68
C GLU A 321 -5.61 8.71 -21.70
N GLN A 322 -5.36 7.69 -22.51
CA GLN A 322 -6.33 7.18 -23.48
C GLN A 322 -7.51 6.49 -22.80
N LEU A 323 -7.31 5.87 -21.63
CA LEU A 323 -8.40 5.33 -20.82
C LEU A 323 -9.24 6.45 -20.20
N LYS A 324 -8.63 7.52 -19.68
CA LYS A 324 -9.36 8.68 -19.14
C LYS A 324 -10.27 9.31 -20.18
N VAL A 325 -9.77 9.47 -21.42
CA VAL A 325 -10.57 9.99 -22.55
C VAL A 325 -11.82 9.14 -22.78
N ARG A 326 -11.72 7.81 -22.68
CA ARG A 326 -12.86 6.90 -22.86
C ARG A 326 -13.90 7.02 -21.76
N VAL A 327 -13.46 7.20 -20.51
CA VAL A 327 -14.37 7.44 -19.38
C VAL A 327 -15.12 8.77 -19.56
N ARG A 328 -14.41 9.87 -19.84
CA ARG A 328 -15.03 11.19 -20.09
C ARG A 328 -16.06 11.13 -21.23
N ARG A 329 -15.69 10.47 -22.33
CA ARG A 329 -16.58 10.25 -23.48
C ARG A 329 -17.84 9.44 -23.11
N GLY A 330 -17.70 8.43 -22.26
CA GLY A 330 -18.83 7.66 -21.73
C GLY A 330 -19.79 8.52 -20.91
N VAL A 331 -19.26 9.36 -20.01
CA VAL A 331 -20.06 10.33 -19.23
C VAL A 331 -20.82 11.28 -20.16
N GLU A 332 -20.14 11.89 -21.13
CA GLU A 332 -20.75 12.80 -22.10
C GLU A 332 -21.88 12.13 -22.91
N TRP A 333 -21.67 10.88 -23.35
CA TRP A 333 -22.66 10.13 -24.12
C TRP A 333 -23.87 9.73 -23.28
N ALA A 334 -23.65 9.34 -22.02
CA ALA A 334 -24.71 9.04 -21.08
C ALA A 334 -25.60 10.26 -20.81
N GLN A 335 -24.99 11.43 -20.57
CA GLN A 335 -25.69 12.70 -20.36
C GLN A 335 -26.49 13.14 -21.60
N GLN A 336 -25.98 12.85 -22.81
CA GLN A 336 -26.66 13.13 -24.08
C GLN A 336 -27.78 12.12 -24.40
N GLY A 337 -27.96 11.07 -23.59
CA GLY A 337 -28.94 10.01 -23.86
C GLY A 337 -28.65 9.22 -25.13
N LYS A 338 -27.37 9.09 -25.51
CA LYS A 338 -26.99 8.26 -26.65
C LYS A 338 -27.24 6.79 -26.34
N PRO A 339 -27.62 5.97 -27.34
CA PRO A 339 -27.76 4.55 -27.12
C PRO A 339 -26.39 3.95 -26.77
N PHE A 340 -26.39 3.03 -25.81
CA PHE A 340 -25.23 2.21 -25.50
C PHE A 340 -24.60 1.60 -26.76
N SER A 341 -23.28 1.77 -26.91
CA SER A 341 -22.56 1.40 -28.13
C SER A 341 -21.33 0.51 -27.90
N SER A 342 -20.79 0.46 -26.68
CA SER A 342 -19.54 -0.24 -26.37
C SER A 342 -19.29 -0.35 -24.87
N ASN A 343 -18.62 -1.42 -24.44
CA ASN A 343 -18.11 -1.57 -23.07
C ASN A 343 -16.81 -0.79 -22.80
N GLY A 344 -16.28 -0.04 -23.78
CA GLY A 344 -15.02 0.71 -23.65
C GLY A 344 -14.95 1.66 -22.45
N PRO A 345 -15.95 2.53 -22.21
CA PRO A 345 -15.97 3.41 -21.04
C PRO A 345 -15.96 2.64 -19.71
N TYR A 346 -16.79 1.60 -19.58
CA TYR A 346 -16.82 0.73 -18.40
C TYR A 346 -15.45 0.09 -18.12
N LEU A 347 -14.88 -0.61 -19.10
CA LEU A 347 -13.59 -1.29 -18.95
C LEU A 347 -12.48 -0.31 -18.59
N SER A 348 -12.51 0.89 -19.19
CA SER A 348 -11.55 1.96 -18.91
C SER A 348 -11.69 2.48 -17.47
N ALA A 349 -12.91 2.75 -17.02
CA ALA A 349 -13.18 3.19 -15.65
C ALA A 349 -12.71 2.16 -14.63
N LEU A 350 -12.99 0.87 -14.89
CA LEU A 350 -12.60 -0.21 -14.00
C LEU A 350 -11.08 -0.40 -13.93
N MET A 351 -10.38 -0.37 -15.07
CA MET A 351 -8.91 -0.46 -15.10
C MET A 351 -8.25 0.71 -14.38
N LEU A 352 -8.79 1.92 -14.52
CA LEU A 352 -8.30 3.11 -13.79
C LEU A 352 -8.57 2.99 -12.29
N ALA A 353 -9.80 2.63 -11.89
CA ALA A 353 -10.19 2.47 -10.50
C ALA A 353 -9.28 1.46 -9.77
N GLN A 354 -9.06 0.29 -10.37
CA GLN A 354 -8.19 -0.77 -9.82
C GLN A 354 -6.70 -0.40 -9.75
N ASN A 355 -6.26 0.67 -10.42
CA ASN A 355 -4.87 1.14 -10.39
C ASN A 355 -4.67 2.42 -9.57
N CYS A 356 -5.66 2.91 -8.82
CA CYS A 356 -5.49 4.12 -8.02
C CYS A 356 -4.46 3.98 -6.88
N ASP A 357 -4.26 2.75 -6.38
CA ASP A 357 -3.21 2.38 -5.41
C ASP A 357 -2.07 1.56 -6.05
N SER A 358 -1.87 1.69 -7.37
CA SER A 358 -0.78 1.03 -8.08
C SER A 358 0.53 1.79 -7.93
N ARG A 359 1.65 1.06 -7.83
CA ARG A 359 2.98 1.65 -7.90
C ARG A 359 3.23 2.23 -9.29
N SER A 360 2.73 1.57 -10.33
CA SER A 360 3.12 1.84 -11.72
C SER A 360 2.56 3.17 -12.25
N VAL A 361 1.42 3.63 -11.74
CA VAL A 361 0.68 4.78 -12.28
C VAL A 361 0.19 5.68 -11.16
N PHE A 362 0.22 6.98 -11.40
CA PHE A 362 -0.26 7.96 -10.45
C PHE A 362 -1.54 8.65 -10.94
N ILE A 363 -2.70 8.15 -10.52
CA ILE A 363 -4.01 8.71 -10.88
C ILE A 363 -4.41 9.77 -9.84
N THR A 364 -4.59 11.03 -10.25
CA THR A 364 -5.04 12.14 -9.37
C THR A 364 -6.38 12.77 -9.79
N ASP A 365 -6.98 12.27 -10.87
CA ASP A 365 -8.15 12.89 -11.52
C ASP A 365 -9.45 12.48 -10.79
N ALA A 366 -9.69 13.07 -9.62
CA ALA A 366 -10.90 12.80 -8.83
C ALA A 366 -12.17 13.19 -9.60
N ASP A 367 -12.12 14.31 -10.33
CA ASP A 367 -13.23 14.81 -11.15
C ASP A 367 -13.70 13.77 -12.17
N LEU A 368 -12.80 12.95 -12.69
CA LEU A 368 -13.16 11.86 -13.60
C LEU A 368 -14.12 10.86 -12.97
N PHE A 369 -13.82 10.38 -11.75
CA PHE A 369 -14.64 9.40 -11.06
C PHE A 369 -15.92 10.03 -10.51
N LEU A 370 -15.82 11.26 -10.00
CA LEU A 370 -16.97 12.04 -9.55
C LEU A 370 -17.97 12.27 -10.70
N ALA A 371 -17.51 12.56 -11.91
CA ALA A 371 -18.37 12.73 -13.07
C ALA A 371 -19.14 11.45 -13.46
N VAL A 372 -18.60 10.26 -13.14
CA VAL A 372 -19.34 8.99 -13.31
C VAL A 372 -20.37 8.82 -12.20
N ILE A 373 -20.04 9.16 -10.95
CA ILE A 373 -20.98 9.14 -9.81
C ILE A 373 -22.15 10.11 -10.03
N ASP A 374 -21.92 11.26 -10.66
CA ASP A 374 -22.94 12.28 -10.94
C ASP A 374 -23.94 11.88 -12.03
N LEU A 375 -23.71 10.76 -12.72
CA LEU A 375 -24.72 10.17 -13.61
C LEU A 375 -25.86 9.59 -12.79
N THR A 376 -27.09 9.68 -13.33
CA THR A 376 -28.22 8.94 -12.75
C THR A 376 -27.94 7.43 -12.71
N SER A 377 -28.53 6.70 -11.77
CA SER A 377 -28.30 5.25 -11.64
C SER A 377 -28.60 4.49 -12.94
N GLU A 378 -29.59 4.91 -13.74
CA GLU A 378 -29.89 4.29 -15.04
C GLU A 378 -28.79 4.55 -16.08
N GLN A 379 -28.32 5.80 -16.18
CA GLN A 379 -27.21 6.16 -17.08
C GLN A 379 -25.91 5.44 -16.71
N ARG A 380 -25.64 5.35 -15.40
CA ARG A 380 -24.45 4.72 -14.87
C ARG A 380 -24.50 3.20 -15.08
N GLU A 381 -25.63 2.55 -14.79
CA GLU A 381 -25.84 1.12 -15.08
C GLU A 381 -25.65 0.83 -16.58
N GLU A 382 -26.22 1.67 -17.45
CA GLU A 382 -26.13 1.47 -18.91
C GLU A 382 -24.69 1.56 -19.43
N TRP A 383 -23.93 2.59 -19.04
CA TRP A 383 -22.61 2.87 -19.62
C TRP A 383 -21.43 2.30 -18.85
N PHE A 384 -21.60 2.11 -17.55
CA PHE A 384 -20.54 1.71 -16.62
C PHE A 384 -20.90 0.45 -15.83
N GLY A 385 -22.06 -0.17 -16.06
CA GLY A 385 -22.46 -1.39 -15.36
C GLY A 385 -22.96 -1.17 -13.95
N ASP A 386 -23.58 -2.23 -13.41
CA ASP A 386 -24.32 -2.21 -12.14
C ASP A 386 -23.44 -2.33 -10.90
N SER A 387 -22.17 -2.76 -11.04
CA SER A 387 -21.24 -3.00 -9.92
C SER A 387 -20.08 -2.01 -9.84
N ILE A 388 -20.08 -0.97 -10.67
CA ILE A 388 -18.96 -0.04 -10.76
C ILE A 388 -18.82 0.83 -9.51
N ASP A 389 -19.90 1.05 -8.78
CA ASP A 389 -19.95 1.97 -7.63
C ASP A 389 -18.93 1.62 -6.55
N THR A 390 -18.81 0.35 -6.15
CA THR A 390 -17.81 -0.08 -5.15
C THR A 390 -16.38 0.26 -5.60
N HIS A 391 -16.07 0.06 -6.88
CA HIS A 391 -14.77 0.38 -7.44
C HIS A 391 -14.53 1.89 -7.54
N LEU A 392 -15.56 2.68 -7.85
CA LEU A 392 -15.47 4.14 -7.88
C LEU A 392 -15.27 4.72 -6.49
N VAL A 393 -15.99 4.21 -5.48
CA VAL A 393 -15.85 4.68 -4.09
C VAL A 393 -14.47 4.36 -3.54
N GLU A 394 -13.95 3.16 -3.79
CA GLU A 394 -12.57 2.80 -3.43
C GLU A 394 -11.55 3.68 -4.16
N ALA A 395 -11.71 3.88 -5.47
CA ALA A 395 -10.86 4.79 -6.25
C ALA A 395 -10.90 6.22 -5.70
N LEU A 396 -12.09 6.73 -5.37
CA LEU A 396 -12.31 8.05 -4.76
C LEU A 396 -11.55 8.19 -3.43
N SER A 397 -11.54 7.15 -2.59
CA SER A 397 -10.78 7.17 -1.34
C SER A 397 -9.28 7.43 -1.57
N HIS A 398 -8.71 6.82 -2.62
CA HIS A 398 -7.30 7.00 -2.99
C HIS A 398 -6.99 8.34 -3.63
N VAL A 399 -7.88 8.86 -4.50
CA VAL A 399 -7.64 10.11 -5.24
C VAL A 399 -7.98 11.36 -4.45
N LEU A 400 -8.96 11.29 -3.55
CA LEU A 400 -9.29 12.40 -2.65
C LEU A 400 -8.36 12.46 -1.44
N ALA A 401 -7.71 11.34 -1.08
CA ALA A 401 -6.69 11.27 -0.04
C ALA A 401 -7.11 11.97 1.27
N GLY A 402 -8.37 11.75 1.68
CA GLY A 402 -8.95 12.31 2.90
C GLY A 402 -9.70 13.65 2.72
N ASP A 403 -9.74 14.23 1.50
CA ASP A 403 -10.69 15.31 1.20
C ASP A 403 -12.11 14.76 1.13
N THR A 404 -12.92 15.09 2.13
CA THR A 404 -14.29 14.59 2.27
C THR A 404 -15.32 15.51 1.65
N GLN A 405 -14.96 16.75 1.30
CA GLN A 405 -15.92 17.75 0.84
C GLN A 405 -16.67 17.34 -0.43
N PRO A 406 -16.01 16.78 -1.47
CA PRO A 406 -16.72 16.36 -2.68
C PRO A 406 -17.77 15.27 -2.42
N ILE A 407 -17.56 14.41 -1.42
CA ILE A 407 -18.48 13.34 -1.04
C ILE A 407 -19.63 13.91 -0.21
N LEU A 408 -19.33 14.75 0.78
CA LEU A 408 -20.34 15.38 1.63
C LEU A 408 -21.33 16.23 0.81
N GLN A 409 -20.85 16.99 -0.18
CA GLN A 409 -21.70 17.76 -1.08
C GLN A 409 -22.75 16.91 -1.80
N ARG A 410 -22.38 15.68 -2.19
CA ARG A 410 -23.28 14.73 -2.89
C ARG A 410 -24.26 14.05 -1.93
N LEU A 411 -23.83 13.78 -0.69
CA LEU A 411 -24.72 13.27 0.36
C LEU A 411 -25.77 14.32 0.79
N GLU A 412 -25.44 15.60 0.68
CA GLU A 412 -26.37 16.71 0.93
C GLU A 412 -27.35 16.98 -0.23
N ASP A 413 -27.04 16.51 -1.45
CA ASP A 413 -27.89 16.70 -2.62
C ASP A 413 -29.13 15.79 -2.57
N SER A 414 -30.29 16.39 -2.31
CA SER A 414 -31.59 15.70 -2.27
C SER A 414 -32.03 15.09 -3.61
N SER A 415 -31.42 15.49 -4.73
CA SER A 415 -31.74 14.96 -6.06
C SER A 415 -31.01 13.65 -6.38
N MET A 416 -29.96 13.32 -5.62
CA MET A 416 -29.20 12.08 -5.78
C MET A 416 -30.04 10.87 -5.35
N ALA A 417 -29.94 9.77 -6.08
CA ALA A 417 -30.69 8.56 -5.77
C ALA A 417 -30.29 7.97 -4.40
N GLU A 418 -31.27 7.45 -3.67
CA GLU A 418 -31.08 6.88 -2.31
C GLU A 418 -29.93 5.85 -2.26
N MET A 419 -29.91 4.89 -3.19
CA MET A 419 -28.87 3.87 -3.22
C MET A 419 -27.48 4.41 -3.59
N ASP A 420 -27.41 5.50 -4.37
CA ASP A 420 -26.14 6.11 -4.72
C ASP A 420 -25.53 6.82 -3.50
N GLN A 421 -26.37 7.47 -2.69
CA GLN A 421 -25.94 8.04 -1.40
C GLN A 421 -25.48 6.96 -0.42
N VAL A 422 -26.18 5.82 -0.37
CA VAL A 422 -25.78 4.64 0.43
C VAL A 422 -24.37 4.17 0.05
N SER A 423 -24.09 4.00 -1.24
CA SER A 423 -22.75 3.62 -1.71
C SER A 423 -21.69 4.66 -1.32
N LEU A 424 -22.00 5.96 -1.40
CA LEU A 424 -21.06 7.02 -1.01
C LEU A 424 -20.74 7.05 0.49
N ILE A 425 -21.61 6.54 1.36
CA ILE A 425 -21.32 6.45 2.80
C ILE A 425 -20.16 5.48 3.08
N GLU A 426 -19.96 4.46 2.24
CA GLU A 426 -18.83 3.52 2.37
C GLU A 426 -17.46 4.19 2.17
N PHE A 427 -17.42 5.38 1.54
CA PHE A 427 -16.21 6.17 1.38
C PHE A 427 -15.47 6.38 2.71
N PHE A 428 -16.20 6.62 3.81
CA PHE A 428 -15.59 6.92 5.11
C PHE A 428 -14.86 5.72 5.73
N PRO A 429 -15.50 4.54 5.93
CA PRO A 429 -14.79 3.37 6.44
C PRO A 429 -13.69 2.89 5.48
N ILE A 430 -13.87 3.02 4.16
CA ILE A 430 -12.82 2.70 3.18
C ILE A 430 -11.62 3.66 3.32
N SER A 431 -11.87 4.96 3.45
CA SER A 431 -10.80 5.96 3.68
C SER A 431 -10.07 5.74 4.99
N VAL A 432 -10.76 5.28 6.05
CA VAL A 432 -10.10 4.87 7.30
C VAL A 432 -9.29 3.59 7.11
N TYR A 433 -9.81 2.61 6.36
CA TYR A 433 -9.11 1.36 6.07
C TYR A 433 -7.78 1.58 5.33
N HIS A 434 -7.75 2.51 4.38
CA HIS A 434 -6.54 2.88 3.64
C HIS A 434 -5.66 3.91 4.37
N GLY A 435 -6.08 4.42 5.53
CA GLY A 435 -5.30 5.36 6.35
C GLY A 435 -5.41 6.83 5.92
N TYR A 436 -6.26 7.18 4.95
CA TYR A 436 -6.48 8.57 4.52
C TYR A 436 -7.26 9.40 5.54
N LEU A 437 -8.09 8.74 6.35
CA LEU A 437 -8.75 9.32 7.51
C LEU A 437 -8.32 8.57 8.76
N SER A 438 -8.08 9.30 9.86
CA SER A 438 -8.04 8.65 11.17
C SER A 438 -9.43 8.10 11.51
N ARG A 439 -9.48 7.05 12.32
CA ARG A 439 -10.74 6.49 12.83
C ARG A 439 -11.62 7.57 13.49
N ASN A 440 -11.00 8.46 14.27
CA ASN A 440 -11.73 9.52 14.98
C ASN A 440 -12.35 10.53 14.01
N GLN A 441 -11.61 10.96 12.98
CA GLN A 441 -12.15 11.82 11.92
C GLN A 441 -13.33 11.14 11.21
N GLY A 442 -13.19 9.86 10.85
CA GLY A 442 -14.28 9.09 10.23
C GLY A 442 -15.53 9.05 11.11
N LEU A 443 -15.37 8.75 12.41
CA LEU A 443 -16.48 8.72 13.37
C LEU A 443 -17.15 10.09 13.54
N GLU A 444 -16.37 11.17 13.64
CA GLU A 444 -16.93 12.51 13.80
C GLU A 444 -17.79 12.92 12.60
N ILE A 445 -17.32 12.62 11.38
CA ILE A 445 -18.07 12.90 10.15
C ILE A 445 -19.36 12.08 10.11
N LEU A 446 -19.28 10.77 10.40
CA LEU A 446 -20.45 9.90 10.43
C LEU A 446 -21.48 10.33 11.48
N ARG A 447 -21.05 10.87 12.63
CA ARG A 447 -21.98 11.42 13.65
C ARG A 447 -22.73 12.64 13.13
N LYS A 448 -22.03 13.57 12.45
CA LYS A 448 -22.67 14.75 11.84
C LYS A 448 -23.68 14.34 10.77
N LEU A 449 -23.34 13.35 9.95
CA LEU A 449 -24.28 12.78 8.96
C LEU A 449 -25.48 12.13 9.64
N TRP A 450 -25.26 11.30 10.66
CA TRP A 450 -26.33 10.66 11.44
C TRP A 450 -27.33 11.69 11.99
N GLU A 451 -26.84 12.75 12.64
CA GLU A 451 -27.68 13.81 13.19
C GLU A 451 -28.47 14.57 12.11
N SER A 452 -27.85 14.81 10.94
CA SER A 452 -28.50 15.46 9.80
C SER A 452 -29.63 14.60 9.22
N TYR A 453 -29.35 13.34 8.90
CA TYR A 453 -30.35 12.43 8.34
C TYR A 453 -31.47 12.08 9.33
N LEU A 454 -31.16 11.92 10.62
CA LEU A 454 -32.17 11.64 11.65
C LEU A 454 -33.15 12.82 11.83
N ARG A 455 -32.65 14.05 11.67
CA ARG A 455 -33.51 15.25 11.70
C ARG A 455 -34.45 15.28 10.49
N ARG A 456 -33.93 15.05 9.28
CA ARG A 456 -34.71 15.00 8.04
C ARG A 456 -35.78 13.91 8.07
N ASP A 457 -35.46 12.75 8.64
CA ASP A 457 -36.42 11.64 8.83
C ASP A 457 -37.60 12.07 9.72
N LYS A 458 -37.32 12.77 10.82
CA LYS A 458 -38.34 13.27 11.76
C LYS A 458 -39.18 14.41 11.21
N GLU A 459 -38.61 15.20 10.30
CA GLU A 459 -39.29 16.33 9.65
C GLU A 459 -40.18 15.88 8.47
N ASN A 460 -40.28 14.56 8.19
CA ASN A 460 -41.00 13.96 7.05
C ASN A 460 -40.54 14.50 5.68
N ASP A 461 -39.33 15.06 5.60
CA ASP A 461 -38.79 15.71 4.39
C ASP A 461 -38.36 14.66 3.33
N SER A 462 -37.84 13.53 3.79
CA SER A 462 -37.50 12.36 2.98
C SER A 462 -37.34 11.13 3.91
N ASN A 463 -37.83 9.95 3.53
CA ASN A 463 -37.57 8.71 4.28
C ASN A 463 -36.06 8.41 4.23
N CYS A 464 -35.34 8.72 5.32
CA CYS A 464 -33.88 8.66 5.37
C CYS A 464 -33.38 7.37 6.04
N ARG A 465 -34.28 6.42 6.33
CA ARG A 465 -33.96 5.21 7.10
C ARG A 465 -32.88 4.37 6.45
N THR A 466 -32.84 4.29 5.12
CA THR A 466 -31.81 3.53 4.39
C THR A 466 -30.43 4.14 4.56
N GLN A 467 -30.29 5.47 4.47
CA GLN A 467 -29.03 6.17 4.71
C GLN A 467 -28.59 6.05 6.18
N LEU A 468 -29.53 6.15 7.13
CA LEU A 468 -29.23 5.93 8.55
C LEU A 468 -28.72 4.50 8.80
N ALA A 469 -29.34 3.49 8.19
CA ALA A 469 -28.89 2.10 8.26
C ALA A 469 -27.49 1.90 7.66
N ALA A 470 -27.18 2.56 6.54
CA ALA A 470 -25.84 2.55 5.94
C ALA A 470 -24.80 3.27 6.80
N ILE A 471 -25.16 4.38 7.45
CA ILE A 471 -24.29 5.06 8.43
C ILE A 471 -24.02 4.15 9.63
N LEU A 472 -25.02 3.39 10.09
CA LEU A 472 -24.86 2.40 11.16
C LEU A 472 -23.91 1.25 10.76
N ASP A 473 -23.95 0.80 9.50
CA ASP A 473 -22.96 -0.14 8.95
C ASP A 473 -21.56 0.46 8.98
N ALA A 474 -21.39 1.71 8.54
CA ALA A 474 -20.10 2.39 8.56
C ALA A 474 -19.55 2.51 10.00
N PHE A 475 -20.39 2.86 10.97
CA PHE A 475 -20.03 2.85 12.39
C PHE A 475 -19.59 1.46 12.88
N CYS A 476 -20.33 0.42 12.49
CA CYS A 476 -19.99 -0.97 12.79
C CYS A 476 -18.60 -1.31 12.22
N LEU A 477 -18.31 -0.97 10.97
CA LEU A 477 -17.00 -1.17 10.34
C LEU A 477 -15.87 -0.35 10.99
N LEU A 478 -16.21 0.68 11.79
CA LEU A 478 -15.26 1.41 12.63
C LEU A 478 -15.21 0.90 14.07
N SER A 479 -15.80 -0.26 14.36
CA SER A 479 -15.75 -0.93 15.68
C SER A 479 -16.19 -0.02 16.82
N ILE A 480 -17.33 0.67 16.68
CA ILE A 480 -17.91 1.39 17.82
C ILE A 480 -18.43 0.43 18.89
N ALA A 481 -18.46 0.90 20.13
CA ALA A 481 -18.93 0.10 21.27
C ALA A 481 -20.46 -0.04 21.25
N GLU A 482 -20.97 -1.07 21.95
CA GLU A 482 -22.41 -1.34 22.05
C GLU A 482 -23.17 -0.26 22.84
N ASP A 483 -22.50 0.39 23.80
CA ASP A 483 -23.05 1.48 24.59
C ASP A 483 -22.89 2.86 23.92
N ASP A 484 -22.41 2.91 22.68
CA ASP A 484 -22.29 4.17 21.94
C ASP A 484 -23.67 4.83 21.74
N PRO A 485 -23.80 6.16 21.96
CA PRO A 485 -25.07 6.86 21.82
C PRO A 485 -25.77 6.64 20.48
N VAL A 486 -25.03 6.46 19.38
CA VAL A 486 -25.62 6.19 18.07
C VAL A 486 -26.32 4.83 18.03
N VAL A 487 -25.72 3.80 18.65
CA VAL A 487 -26.31 2.45 18.70
C VAL A 487 -27.59 2.46 19.52
N GLN A 488 -27.57 3.06 20.72
CA GLN A 488 -28.75 3.19 21.57
C GLN A 488 -29.87 3.98 20.89
N GLN A 489 -29.49 5.04 20.15
CA GLN A 489 -30.44 5.84 19.40
C GLN A 489 -31.02 5.07 18.21
N ALA A 490 -30.22 4.27 17.51
CA ALA A 490 -30.68 3.41 16.41
C ALA A 490 -31.71 2.39 16.90
N GLU A 491 -31.45 1.71 18.03
CA GLU A 491 -32.39 0.77 18.65
C GLU A 491 -33.72 1.44 19.01
N LYS A 492 -33.65 2.62 19.64
CA LYS A 492 -34.84 3.39 20.03
C LYS A 492 -35.70 3.80 18.84
N GLU A 493 -35.07 4.18 17.74
CA GLU A 493 -35.76 4.63 16.52
C GLU A 493 -36.14 3.45 15.59
N GLY A 494 -35.69 2.22 15.91
CA GLY A 494 -35.93 1.02 15.11
C GLY A 494 -35.19 1.07 13.77
N ILE A 495 -33.90 1.36 13.80
CA ILE A 495 -33.00 1.40 12.64
C ILE A 495 -32.00 0.27 12.79
N ASP A 496 -32.08 -0.71 11.90
CA ASP A 496 -31.16 -1.84 11.83
C ASP A 496 -30.06 -1.60 10.79
N ASN A 497 -28.97 -2.37 10.89
CA ASN A 497 -27.91 -2.43 9.88
C ASN A 497 -28.46 -2.81 8.49
N LEU A 498 -27.95 -2.19 7.43
CA LEU A 498 -28.45 -2.40 6.07
C LEU A 498 -27.85 -3.65 5.42
N PHE A 499 -26.52 -3.76 5.47
CA PHE A 499 -25.74 -4.84 4.87
C PHE A 499 -24.98 -5.68 5.90
N ALA A 500 -24.62 -5.12 7.05
CA ALA A 500 -23.88 -5.85 8.07
C ALA A 500 -24.77 -6.91 8.73
N SER A 501 -24.40 -8.19 8.58
CA SER A 501 -25.10 -9.29 9.26
C SER A 501 -24.85 -9.25 10.78
N PRO A 502 -25.69 -9.90 11.61
CA PRO A 502 -25.46 -10.00 13.05
C PRO A 502 -24.08 -10.58 13.42
N GLU A 503 -23.55 -11.47 12.59
CA GLU A 503 -22.19 -12.03 12.76
C GLU A 503 -21.10 -10.99 12.50
N ILE A 504 -21.26 -10.16 11.47
CA ILE A 504 -20.35 -9.05 11.18
C ILE A 504 -20.39 -8.04 12.32
N VAL A 505 -21.60 -7.65 12.76
CA VAL A 505 -21.79 -6.71 13.88
C VAL A 505 -21.13 -7.24 15.15
N ALA A 506 -21.34 -8.51 15.49
CA ALA A 506 -20.68 -9.14 16.62
C ALA A 506 -19.15 -9.13 16.49
N THR A 507 -18.63 -9.50 15.31
CA THR A 507 -17.18 -9.54 15.07
C THR A 507 -16.54 -8.16 15.19
N CYS A 508 -17.16 -7.12 14.62
CA CYS A 508 -16.67 -5.75 14.73
C CYS A 508 -16.62 -5.26 16.18
N ARG A 509 -17.57 -5.68 17.02
CA ARG A 509 -17.62 -5.30 18.44
C ARG A 509 -16.62 -6.08 19.29
N THR A 510 -16.57 -7.40 19.15
CA THR A 510 -15.79 -8.27 20.06
C THR A 510 -14.35 -8.48 19.60
N THR A 511 -14.09 -8.37 18.30
CA THR A 511 -12.80 -8.70 17.71
C THR A 511 -12.37 -7.67 16.65
N PRO A 512 -12.11 -6.40 17.04
CA PRO A 512 -11.75 -5.31 16.10
C PRO A 512 -10.55 -5.61 15.18
N SER A 513 -9.64 -6.50 15.60
CA SER A 513 -8.51 -6.95 14.78
C SER A 513 -8.94 -7.65 13.49
N ARG A 514 -10.13 -8.28 13.46
CA ARG A 514 -10.68 -8.98 12.28
C ARG A 514 -11.41 -8.07 11.30
N VAL A 515 -11.70 -6.82 11.66
CA VAL A 515 -12.42 -5.90 10.78
C VAL A 515 -11.68 -5.62 9.47
N ARG A 516 -10.34 -5.65 9.49
CA ARG A 516 -9.54 -5.53 8.25
C ARG A 516 -9.82 -6.65 7.26
N GLU A 517 -10.05 -7.87 7.76
CA GLU A 517 -10.43 -9.03 6.95
C GLU A 517 -11.85 -8.85 6.38
N ILE A 518 -12.78 -8.34 7.19
CA ILE A 518 -14.15 -8.02 6.75
C ILE A 518 -14.13 -6.97 5.65
N MET A 519 -13.43 -5.85 5.85
CA MET A 519 -13.27 -4.81 4.83
C MET A 519 -12.76 -5.40 3.51
N LYS A 520 -11.68 -6.18 3.56
CA LYS A 520 -11.07 -6.79 2.38
C LYS A 520 -11.96 -7.80 1.65
N THR A 521 -12.83 -8.52 2.36
CA THR A 521 -13.58 -9.66 1.78
C THR A 521 -15.05 -9.38 1.54
N LYS A 522 -15.61 -8.34 2.16
CA LYS A 522 -17.04 -8.03 2.16
C LYS A 522 -17.39 -6.61 1.71
N VAL A 523 -16.46 -5.66 1.83
CA VAL A 523 -16.71 -4.24 1.53
C VAL A 523 -15.98 -3.83 0.26
N LEU A 524 -14.68 -4.08 0.19
CA LEU A 524 -13.88 -3.76 -1.00
C LEU A 524 -14.25 -4.66 -2.18
N GLY A 525 -14.14 -4.11 -3.39
CA GLY A 525 -14.40 -4.85 -4.62
C GLY A 525 -13.36 -5.97 -4.85
N PRO A 526 -13.61 -6.89 -5.80
CA PRO A 526 -12.63 -7.89 -6.17
C PRO A 526 -11.31 -7.24 -6.59
N SER A 527 -10.19 -7.65 -5.97
CA SER A 527 -8.86 -7.06 -6.21
C SER A 527 -8.24 -7.43 -7.56
N GLY A 528 -8.84 -8.38 -8.28
CA GLY A 528 -8.38 -8.82 -9.59
C GLY A 528 -9.30 -8.29 -10.68
N LEU A 529 -8.73 -7.61 -11.68
CA LEU A 529 -9.48 -7.04 -12.81
C LEU A 529 -10.44 -8.06 -13.46
N LYS A 530 -9.98 -9.31 -13.62
CA LYS A 530 -10.80 -10.38 -14.20
C LYS A 530 -12.05 -10.67 -13.36
N ASP A 531 -11.91 -10.70 -12.04
CA ASP A 531 -13.02 -11.00 -11.13
C ASP A 531 -13.96 -9.80 -11.01
N ALA A 532 -13.42 -8.58 -11.04
CA ALA A 532 -14.21 -7.35 -11.13
C ALA A 532 -15.04 -7.28 -12.42
N ILE A 533 -14.45 -7.61 -13.58
CA ILE A 533 -15.19 -7.67 -14.86
C ILE A 533 -16.30 -8.72 -14.80
N LYS A 534 -16.02 -9.89 -14.22
CA LYS A 534 -17.02 -10.96 -14.05
C LYS A 534 -18.17 -10.54 -13.15
N ALA A 535 -17.89 -9.77 -12.09
CA ALA A 535 -18.89 -9.30 -11.15
C ALA A 535 -19.89 -8.32 -11.80
N GLY A 536 -19.47 -7.51 -12.77
CA GLY A 536 -20.34 -6.52 -13.42
C GLY A 536 -21.22 -7.00 -14.57
N VAL A 537 -21.25 -8.30 -14.87
CA VAL A 537 -22.22 -8.95 -15.79
C VAL A 537 -22.39 -8.25 -17.17
N GLN A 538 -21.37 -7.53 -17.65
CA GLN A 538 -21.39 -6.83 -18.95
C GLN A 538 -21.12 -7.75 -20.15
N PHE A 539 -20.81 -9.02 -19.90
CA PHE A 539 -20.47 -10.03 -20.91
C PHE A 539 -21.25 -11.33 -20.66
N GLY A 540 -21.88 -11.88 -21.71
CA GLY A 540 -22.73 -13.07 -21.61
C GLY A 540 -21.99 -14.38 -21.38
N ASN A 541 -20.70 -14.44 -21.73
CA ASN A 541 -19.82 -15.54 -21.39
C ASN A 541 -18.34 -15.11 -21.45
N THR A 542 -17.67 -14.95 -20.30
CA THR A 542 -16.24 -14.57 -20.26
C THR A 542 -15.28 -15.68 -20.70
N GLU A 543 -15.79 -16.85 -21.10
CA GLU A 543 -14.99 -18.04 -21.45
C GLU A 543 -14.96 -18.37 -22.97
N SER A 544 -15.84 -17.81 -23.80
CA SER A 544 -15.93 -18.15 -25.24
C SER A 544 -14.94 -17.37 -26.11
N HIS A 545 -14.09 -18.08 -26.87
CA HIS A 545 -13.02 -17.56 -27.74
C HIS A 545 -13.41 -17.57 -29.23
N PRO A 546 -13.04 -16.53 -30.01
CA PRO A 546 -12.66 -16.69 -31.42
C PRO A 546 -11.24 -17.26 -31.55
N PRO A 547 -10.92 -18.03 -32.60
CA PRO A 547 -9.59 -18.60 -32.78
C PRO A 547 -8.54 -17.50 -33.06
N GLN A 548 -7.39 -17.63 -32.40
CA GLN A 548 -6.23 -16.74 -32.53
C GLN A 548 -5.76 -16.58 -33.99
N PRO A 549 -5.28 -15.40 -34.41
CA PRO A 549 -4.35 -15.32 -35.53
C PRO A 549 -3.01 -15.91 -35.08
N LYS A 550 -2.63 -17.06 -35.64
CA LYS A 550 -1.31 -17.66 -35.42
C LYS A 550 -0.23 -16.71 -35.94
N ALA A 551 0.81 -16.47 -35.13
CA ALA A 551 2.02 -15.80 -35.58
C ALA A 551 2.57 -16.48 -36.85
N VAL A 552 2.73 -15.70 -37.92
CA VAL A 552 3.24 -16.17 -39.21
C VAL A 552 4.72 -16.51 -39.06
N ARG A 553 5.05 -17.80 -39.08
CA ARG A 553 6.40 -18.29 -39.41
C ARG A 553 6.40 -18.70 -40.89
N HIS A 554 7.39 -18.23 -41.64
CA HIS A 554 7.58 -18.50 -43.07
C HIS A 554 7.88 -19.99 -43.36
N SER A 555 7.47 -20.40 -44.57
CA SER A 555 7.82 -21.59 -45.41
C SER A 555 6.92 -22.86 -45.40
N GLU A 556 6.06 -22.93 -46.44
CA GLU A 556 5.64 -24.04 -47.36
C GLU A 556 5.31 -25.50 -46.90
N PRO A 557 4.58 -26.33 -47.71
CA PRO A 557 3.39 -26.05 -48.53
C PRO A 557 2.21 -27.07 -48.35
N VAL A 558 1.03 -26.57 -48.75
CA VAL A 558 -0.30 -27.14 -49.07
C VAL A 558 -0.49 -28.67 -49.23
N ARG A 559 -1.55 -29.20 -48.61
CA ARG A 559 -2.48 -30.22 -49.19
C ARG A 559 -3.91 -30.06 -48.62
N SER A 560 -4.92 -30.10 -49.50
CA SER A 560 -6.38 -29.98 -49.23
C SER A 560 -7.10 -31.36 -49.19
N PRO A 561 -8.45 -31.44 -49.10
CA PRO A 561 -9.23 -31.59 -47.86
C PRO A 561 -10.06 -32.91 -47.83
N ALA A 562 -10.67 -33.25 -46.68
CA ALA A 562 -11.69 -34.30 -46.62
C ALA A 562 -12.88 -33.88 -45.72
N THR A 563 -14.06 -34.08 -46.29
CA THR A 563 -15.42 -33.80 -45.83
C THR A 563 -15.92 -34.77 -44.75
N SER A 564 -16.79 -34.32 -43.84
CA SER A 564 -17.88 -35.15 -43.30
C SER A 564 -19.02 -34.30 -42.70
N GLN A 565 -20.24 -34.80 -42.89
CA GLN A 565 -21.55 -34.19 -42.65
C GLN A 565 -22.16 -34.60 -41.29
N GLY A 566 -23.17 -33.84 -40.83
CA GLY A 566 -24.23 -34.24 -39.90
C GLY A 566 -24.16 -33.51 -38.55
N THR A 567 -25.23 -32.95 -37.96
CA THR A 567 -26.67 -33.25 -38.05
C THR A 567 -27.49 -32.02 -37.60
N ILE A 568 -28.67 -31.79 -38.18
CA ILE A 568 -29.61 -30.72 -37.82
C ILE A 568 -30.31 -31.08 -36.49
N ARG A 569 -30.19 -30.22 -35.45
CA ARG A 569 -31.04 -30.21 -34.25
C ARG A 569 -31.64 -28.81 -34.08
N GLY A 570 -32.93 -28.76 -33.76
CA GLY A 570 -33.84 -27.63 -33.93
C GLY A 570 -33.32 -26.27 -33.44
N SER A 571 -33.36 -25.30 -34.35
CA SER A 571 -33.05 -23.89 -34.13
C SER A 571 -34.21 -23.19 -33.43
N THR A 572 -34.09 -22.97 -32.12
CA THR A 572 -34.49 -21.75 -31.42
C THR A 572 -34.09 -21.90 -29.95
N ALA A 573 -33.02 -21.22 -29.56
CA ALA A 573 -32.66 -21.07 -28.16
C ALA A 573 -33.83 -20.38 -27.43
N LYS A 574 -34.25 -20.92 -26.29
CA LYS A 574 -35.18 -20.20 -25.41
C LYS A 574 -34.48 -18.92 -24.95
N ALA A 575 -35.00 -17.77 -25.34
CA ALA A 575 -34.47 -16.47 -24.92
C ALA A 575 -34.43 -16.41 -23.38
N GLY A 576 -33.25 -16.17 -22.83
CA GLY A 576 -33.01 -15.92 -21.42
C GLY A 576 -33.69 -14.64 -20.95
N ARG A 577 -33.97 -14.55 -19.65
CA ARG A 577 -34.76 -13.45 -19.06
C ARG A 577 -34.17 -12.05 -19.34
N ASN A 578 -32.86 -11.93 -19.57
CA ASN A 578 -32.18 -10.68 -19.86
C ASN A 578 -31.83 -10.46 -21.35
N ASP A 579 -32.07 -11.44 -22.22
CA ASP A 579 -31.75 -11.38 -23.66
C ASP A 579 -32.63 -10.36 -24.39
N PRO A 580 -32.25 -9.83 -25.58
CA PRO A 580 -33.16 -9.04 -26.41
C PRO A 580 -34.47 -9.78 -26.66
N CYS A 581 -35.62 -9.10 -26.49
CA CYS A 581 -36.90 -9.78 -26.66
C CYS A 581 -37.05 -10.26 -28.11
N PRO A 582 -37.40 -11.54 -28.34
CA PRO A 582 -37.51 -12.08 -29.69
C PRO A 582 -38.65 -11.45 -30.49
N CYS A 583 -39.48 -10.58 -29.88
CA CYS A 583 -40.46 -9.76 -30.60
C CYS A 583 -39.84 -8.57 -31.35
N GLY A 584 -38.52 -8.37 -31.30
CA GLY A 584 -37.82 -7.31 -32.03
C GLY A 584 -38.00 -5.90 -31.45
N SER A 585 -38.40 -5.77 -30.18
CA SER A 585 -38.65 -4.47 -29.54
C SER A 585 -37.38 -3.71 -29.12
N GLY A 586 -36.20 -4.32 -29.24
CA GLY A 586 -34.93 -3.78 -28.74
C GLY A 586 -34.78 -3.80 -27.21
N LYS A 587 -35.79 -4.25 -26.46
CA LYS A 587 -35.79 -4.30 -24.98
C LYS A 587 -35.39 -5.70 -24.49
N LYS A 588 -34.79 -5.80 -23.29
CA LYS A 588 -34.53 -7.09 -22.60
C LYS A 588 -35.83 -7.88 -22.37
N PHE A 589 -35.81 -9.22 -22.47
CA PHE A 589 -36.99 -10.11 -22.45
C PHE A 589 -37.86 -9.87 -21.22
N LYS A 590 -37.25 -9.77 -20.02
CA LYS A 590 -37.93 -9.46 -18.74
C LYS A 590 -38.66 -8.12 -18.75
N LYS A 591 -38.17 -7.14 -19.52
CA LYS A 591 -38.78 -5.80 -19.63
C LYS A 591 -39.77 -5.72 -20.79
N CYS A 592 -40.03 -6.81 -21.53
CA CYS A 592 -40.96 -6.87 -22.66
C CYS A 592 -41.85 -8.14 -22.60
N CYS A 593 -41.67 -9.11 -23.48
CA CYS A 593 -42.50 -10.30 -23.63
C CYS A 593 -42.45 -11.27 -22.43
N GLY A 594 -41.44 -11.13 -21.56
CA GLY A 594 -41.30 -11.84 -20.29
C GLY A 594 -41.94 -11.12 -19.09
N ARG A 595 -42.67 -10.01 -19.29
CA ARG A 595 -43.53 -9.42 -18.27
C ARG A 595 -44.76 -10.30 -18.09
N ARG A 596 -44.76 -11.08 -17.01
CA ARG A 596 -45.98 -11.48 -16.31
C ARG A 596 -46.04 -10.69 -15.02
#